data_AF-A0A822INJ8-F1
#
_entry.id   AF-A0A822INJ8-F1
#
_cell.length_a   1.000
_cell.length_b   1.000
_cell.length_c   1.000
_cell.angle_alpha   90.00
_cell.angle_beta   90.00
_cell.angle_gamma   90.00
#
_symmetry.space_group_name_H-M   'P 1'
#
loop_
_entity.id
_entity.type
_entity.pdbx_description
1 polymer ?
#
loop_
_entity_poly.entity_id
_entity_poly.type
_entity_poly.pdbx_seq_one_letter_code
_entity_poly.pdbx_strand_id
1 'polypeptide(L)'
;MKTDASTCDKAIAILQATSDGDKLAPLDLALVESAVNGFLSENGIKAFDKLHETVVAGEYRQPWFHNIENMTIDHEGYIHWKGIVVEHYERPWAYSEEAKESALELARRCKILENKCIPLSVTTSIWRWEQIEKGEYEG
;
A
#
# COMPACT_ATOMS: atom_id res chain seq x y z
N MET A 1 -32.34 12.27 17.79
CA MET A 1 -32.03 11.47 16.60
C MET A 1 -30.60 11.81 16.23
N LYS A 2 -29.63 10.90 16.40
CA LYS A 2 -28.28 11.14 15.86
C LYS A 2 -28.43 11.06 14.35
N THR A 3 -28.15 12.14 13.64
CA THR A 3 -28.08 12.13 12.18
C THR A 3 -26.82 11.37 11.81
N ASP A 4 -26.98 10.16 11.28
CA ASP A 4 -25.88 9.49 10.61
C ASP A 4 -25.45 10.37 9.42
N ALA A 5 -24.16 10.71 9.37
CA ALA A 5 -23.60 11.44 8.24
C ALA A 5 -23.83 10.63 6.96
N SER A 6 -24.23 11.30 5.87
CA SER A 6 -24.44 10.62 4.60
C SER A 6 -23.13 10.02 4.09
N THR A 7 -23.21 9.00 3.23
CA THR A 7 -22.01 8.40 2.60
C THR A 7 -21.13 9.45 1.94
N CYS A 8 -21.74 10.46 1.30
CA CYS A 8 -21.03 11.58 0.69
C CYS A 8 -20.29 12.43 1.72
N ASP A 9 -20.91 12.72 2.87
CA ASP A 9 -20.25 13.51 3.93
C ASP A 9 -19.03 12.78 4.49
N LYS A 10 -19.15 11.45 4.71
CA LYS A 10 -18.03 10.61 5.14
C LYS A 10 -16.91 10.58 4.11
N ALA A 11 -17.25 10.43 2.83
CA ALA A 11 -16.27 10.42 1.74
C ALA A 11 -15.53 11.76 1.64
N ILE A 12 -16.24 12.89 1.72
CA ILE A 12 -15.64 14.23 1.73
C ILE A 12 -14.70 14.39 2.91
N ALA A 13 -15.09 13.97 4.12
CA ALA A 13 -14.24 14.03 5.30
C ALA A 13 -12.95 13.21 5.13
N ILE A 14 -13.05 12.00 4.55
CA ILE A 14 -11.88 11.18 4.24
C ILE A 14 -10.95 11.91 3.27
N LEU A 15 -11.46 12.39 2.13
CA LEU A 15 -10.66 13.04 1.09
C LEU A 15 -9.96 14.30 1.63
N GLN A 16 -10.68 15.15 2.37
CA GLN A 16 -10.11 16.34 3.00
C GLN A 16 -8.96 16.02 3.96
N ALA A 17 -9.11 14.97 4.78
CA ALA A 17 -8.09 14.57 5.74
C ALA A 17 -6.87 13.86 5.09
N THR A 18 -7.03 13.36 3.86
CA THR A 18 -6.03 12.52 3.18
C THR A 18 -5.35 13.21 2.00
N SER A 19 -5.50 14.53 1.88
CA SER A 19 -5.00 15.31 0.73
C SER A 19 -5.61 14.79 -0.58
N ASP A 20 -6.94 14.81 -0.64
CA ASP A 20 -7.73 14.35 -1.77
C ASP A 20 -7.52 12.86 -2.14
N GLY A 21 -7.22 12.03 -1.13
CA GLY A 21 -6.99 10.60 -1.30
C GLY A 21 -5.54 10.18 -1.53
N ASP A 22 -4.61 11.12 -1.76
CA ASP A 22 -3.20 10.81 -2.01
C ASP A 22 -2.53 10.04 -0.86
N LYS A 23 -2.98 10.26 0.39
CA LYS A 23 -2.45 9.55 1.56
C LYS A 23 -3.10 8.20 1.80
N LEU A 24 -4.20 7.87 1.12
CA LEU A 24 -4.82 6.55 1.21
C LEU A 24 -4.00 5.52 0.42
N ALA A 25 -4.03 4.26 0.87
CA ALA A 25 -3.64 3.17 0.00
C ALA A 25 -4.64 3.04 -1.18
N PRO A 26 -4.22 2.52 -2.35
CA PRO A 26 -5.08 2.46 -3.52
C PRO A 26 -6.40 1.69 -3.29
N LEU A 27 -6.37 0.61 -2.50
CA LEU A 27 -7.58 -0.15 -2.16
C LEU A 27 -8.55 0.63 -1.25
N ASP A 28 -8.03 1.47 -0.35
CA ASP A 28 -8.87 2.30 0.52
C ASP A 28 -9.50 3.44 -0.28
N LEU A 29 -8.79 4.03 -1.25
CA LEU A 29 -9.38 4.99 -2.18
C LEU A 29 -10.48 4.35 -3.04
N ALA A 30 -10.23 3.15 -3.59
CA ALA A 30 -11.22 2.40 -4.34
C ALA A 30 -12.46 2.05 -3.49
N LEU A 31 -12.28 1.84 -2.18
CA LEU A 31 -13.39 1.66 -1.23
C LEU A 31 -14.23 2.94 -1.09
N VAL A 32 -13.61 4.11 -1.01
CA VAL A 32 -14.30 5.41 -0.99
C VAL A 32 -15.10 5.63 -2.28
N GLU A 33 -14.49 5.38 -3.44
CA GLU A 33 -15.16 5.49 -4.74
C GLU A 33 -16.36 4.53 -4.84
N SER A 34 -16.19 3.29 -4.38
CA SER A 34 -17.27 2.29 -4.35
C SER A 34 -18.39 2.69 -3.38
N ALA A 35 -18.07 3.35 -2.26
CA ALA A 35 -19.04 3.90 -1.32
C ALA A 35 -19.95 4.93 -1.98
N VAL A 36 -19.34 5.94 -2.62
CA VAL A 36 -20.06 7.04 -3.28
C VAL A 36 -20.95 6.51 -4.41
N ASN A 37 -20.48 5.50 -5.15
CA ASN A 37 -21.24 4.89 -6.24
C ASN A 37 -22.32 3.89 -5.78
N GLY A 38 -22.42 3.59 -4.48
CA GLY A 38 -23.42 2.65 -3.95
C GLY A 38 -23.12 1.18 -4.27
N PHE A 39 -21.85 0.82 -4.46
CA PHE A 39 -21.42 -0.54 -4.83
C PHE A 39 -20.87 -1.37 -3.67
N LEU A 40 -20.98 -0.86 -2.43
CA LEU A 40 -20.50 -1.59 -1.26
C LEU A 40 -21.43 -2.75 -0.87
N SER A 41 -20.81 -3.88 -0.54
CA SER A 41 -21.46 -4.95 0.24
C SER A 41 -21.59 -4.55 1.70
N GLU A 42 -22.28 -5.35 2.53
CA GLU A 42 -22.34 -5.13 3.99
C GLU A 42 -20.95 -5.07 4.64
N ASN A 43 -20.02 -5.92 4.19
CA ASN A 43 -18.64 -5.88 4.65
C ASN A 43 -17.91 -4.63 4.14
N GLY A 44 -18.22 -4.20 2.92
CA GLY A 44 -17.72 -2.93 2.36
C GLY A 44 -18.17 -1.73 3.18
N ILE A 45 -19.43 -1.69 3.61
CA ILE A 45 -19.98 -0.62 4.46
C ILE A 45 -19.22 -0.56 5.79
N LYS A 46 -19.02 -1.70 6.46
CA LYS A 46 -18.24 -1.76 7.71
C LYS A 46 -16.79 -1.31 7.52
N ALA A 47 -16.15 -1.71 6.42
CA ALA A 47 -14.80 -1.28 6.10
C ALA A 47 -14.73 0.23 5.85
N PHE A 48 -15.70 0.78 5.12
CA PHE A 48 -15.80 2.21 4.83
C PHE A 48 -16.04 3.05 6.10
N ASP A 49 -16.93 2.58 6.99
CA ASP A 49 -17.18 3.23 8.27
C ASP A 49 -15.92 3.26 9.15
N LYS A 50 -15.21 2.14 9.22
CA LYS A 50 -13.93 2.05 9.95
C LYS A 50 -12.85 2.94 9.32
N LEU A 51 -12.78 3.01 7.99
CA LEU A 51 -11.86 3.90 7.29
C LEU A 51 -12.16 5.35 7.66
N HIS A 52 -13.42 5.76 7.60
CA HIS A 52 -13.83 7.11 8.01
C HIS A 52 -13.45 7.42 9.46
N GLU A 53 -13.78 6.53 10.41
CA GLU A 53 -13.46 6.71 11.82
C GLU A 53 -11.96 6.90 12.06
N THR A 54 -11.13 6.02 11.49
CA THR A 54 -9.67 6.06 11.68
C THR A 54 -9.03 7.28 11.00
N VAL A 55 -9.51 7.68 9.82
CA VAL A 55 -9.01 8.85 9.09
C VAL A 55 -9.34 10.14 9.84
N VAL A 56 -10.59 10.32 10.28
CA VAL A 56 -11.02 11.51 11.01
C VAL A 56 -10.35 11.61 12.38
N ALA A 57 -10.05 10.47 13.02
CA ALA A 57 -9.27 10.44 14.26
C ALA A 57 -7.77 10.76 14.06
N GLY A 58 -7.27 10.82 12.83
CA GLY A 58 -5.84 10.96 12.53
C GLY A 58 -5.01 9.69 12.82
N GLU A 59 -5.69 8.57 13.02
CA GLU A 59 -5.11 7.27 13.37
C GLU A 59 -4.85 6.39 12.14
N TYR A 60 -5.33 6.79 10.97
CA TYR A 60 -5.12 6.06 9.73
C TYR A 60 -3.63 5.81 9.46
N ARG A 61 -3.33 4.57 9.13
CA ARG A 61 -2.03 4.11 8.62
C ARG A 61 -2.33 3.28 7.40
N GLN A 62 -1.56 3.49 6.34
CA GLN A 62 -1.69 2.66 5.14
C GLN A 62 -1.51 1.19 5.52
N PRO A 63 -2.40 0.30 5.06
CA PRO A 63 -2.21 -1.12 5.24
C PRO A 63 -0.93 -1.58 4.54
N TRP A 64 -0.30 -2.60 5.11
CA TRP A 64 0.83 -3.26 4.48
C TRP A 64 0.40 -3.98 3.21
N PHE A 65 1.13 -3.73 2.12
CA PHE A 65 0.90 -4.36 0.84
C PHE A 65 1.08 -5.88 0.99
N HIS A 66 0.06 -6.65 0.61
CA HIS A 66 -0.03 -8.09 0.85
C HIS A 66 0.19 -8.53 2.31
N ASN A 67 -0.09 -7.66 3.28
CA ASN A 67 0.20 -7.85 4.71
C ASN A 67 1.69 -8.06 5.03
N ILE A 68 2.59 -7.58 4.16
CA ILE A 68 4.04 -7.70 4.33
C ILE A 68 4.54 -6.48 5.13
N GLU A 69 4.99 -6.71 6.36
CA GLU A 69 5.46 -5.64 7.23
C GLU A 69 6.53 -4.75 6.57
N ASN A 70 6.34 -3.43 6.68
CA ASN A 70 7.14 -2.37 6.07
C ASN A 70 7.01 -2.22 4.55
N MET A 71 6.14 -3.00 3.90
CA MET A 71 5.91 -2.88 2.47
C MET A 71 4.62 -2.11 2.20
N THR A 72 4.68 -1.08 1.36
CA THR A 72 3.50 -0.35 0.88
C THR A 72 3.53 -0.23 -0.65
N ILE A 73 2.39 0.10 -1.24
CA ILE A 73 2.24 0.41 -2.66
C ILE A 73 1.54 1.77 -2.78
N ASP A 74 2.00 2.62 -3.68
CA ASP A 74 1.33 3.89 -3.97
C ASP A 74 0.36 3.81 -5.14
N HIS A 75 -0.26 4.95 -5.48
CA HIS A 75 -1.24 5.03 -6.56
C HIS A 75 -0.64 4.77 -7.95
N GLU A 76 0.66 4.98 -8.13
CA GLU A 76 1.36 4.76 -9.38
C GLU A 76 1.84 3.32 -9.54
N GLY A 77 1.85 2.55 -8.46
CA GLY A 77 2.27 1.15 -8.43
C GLY A 77 3.70 0.95 -7.92
N TYR A 78 4.37 1.99 -7.43
CA TYR A 78 5.68 1.82 -6.81
C TYR A 78 5.55 1.08 -5.49
N ILE A 79 6.41 0.08 -5.30
CA ILE A 79 6.54 -0.69 -4.08
C ILE A 79 7.61 -0.03 -3.21
N HIS A 80 7.23 0.31 -1.99
CA HIS A 80 8.11 0.93 -1.02
C HIS A 80 8.42 -0.05 0.12
N TRP A 81 9.69 -0.13 0.51
CA TRP A 81 10.16 -0.82 1.71
C TRP A 81 10.64 0.22 2.72
N LYS A 82 9.96 0.37 3.86
CA LYS A 82 10.22 1.42 4.87
C LYS A 82 10.31 2.83 4.24
N GLY A 83 9.48 3.09 3.23
CA GLY A 83 9.45 4.37 2.51
C GLY A 83 10.51 4.54 1.41
N ILE A 84 11.28 3.50 1.09
CA ILE A 84 12.24 3.51 -0.02
C ILE A 84 11.67 2.70 -1.19
N VAL A 85 11.64 3.28 -2.39
CA VAL A 85 11.19 2.58 -3.60
C VAL A 85 12.14 1.42 -3.93
N VAL A 86 11.60 0.22 -4.04
CA VAL A 86 12.33 -1.03 -4.29
C VAL A 86 11.86 -1.80 -5.51
N GLU A 87 10.67 -1.51 -6.05
CA GLU A 87 10.18 -2.04 -7.34
C GLU A 87 8.95 -1.24 -7.82
N HIS A 88 8.40 -1.55 -9.00
CA HIS A 88 7.16 -1.02 -9.55
C HIS A 88 6.30 -2.16 -10.11
N TYR A 89 5.05 -2.27 -9.64
CA TYR A 89 4.11 -3.27 -10.11
C TYR A 89 3.03 -2.64 -11.00
N GLU A 90 2.72 -3.30 -12.11
CA GLU A 90 1.55 -2.94 -12.91
C GLU A 90 0.26 -3.20 -12.10
N ARG A 91 -0.62 -2.20 -11.99
CA ARG A 91 -1.78 -2.26 -11.09
C ARG A 91 -2.72 -3.46 -11.29
N PRO A 92 -3.06 -3.90 -12.52
CA PRO A 92 -3.90 -5.07 -12.71
C PRO A 92 -3.27 -6.35 -12.15
N TRP A 93 -1.95 -6.44 -12.23
CA TRP A 93 -1.18 -7.59 -11.75
C TRP A 93 -0.86 -7.50 -10.25
N ALA A 94 -0.64 -6.29 -9.71
CA ALA A 94 -0.17 -6.06 -8.33
C ALA A 94 -0.98 -6.78 -7.24
N TYR A 95 -2.26 -7.03 -7.46
CA TYR A 95 -3.17 -7.67 -6.51
C TYR A 95 -3.44 -9.16 -6.79
N SER A 96 -2.69 -9.77 -7.72
CA SER A 96 -2.76 -11.21 -8.00
C SER A 96 -1.97 -12.04 -6.97
N GLU A 97 -2.19 -13.35 -6.95
CA GLU A 97 -1.42 -14.25 -6.08
C GLU A 97 0.06 -14.34 -6.53
N GLU A 98 0.32 -14.27 -7.84
CA GLU A 98 1.68 -14.22 -8.37
C GLU A 98 2.43 -12.95 -7.93
N ALA A 99 1.75 -11.80 -7.92
CA ALA A 99 2.35 -10.57 -7.41
C ALA A 99 2.63 -10.62 -5.90
N LYS A 100 1.79 -11.33 -5.14
CA LYS A 100 2.02 -11.59 -3.72
C LYS A 100 3.24 -12.47 -3.48
N GLU A 101 3.41 -13.53 -4.26
CA GLU A 101 4.62 -14.37 -4.21
C GLU A 101 5.88 -13.55 -4.55
N SER A 102 5.81 -12.73 -5.60
CA SER A 102 6.88 -11.79 -5.98
C SER A 102 7.19 -10.80 -4.86
N ALA A 103 6.17 -10.24 -4.19
CA ALA A 103 6.33 -9.28 -3.10
C ALA A 103 6.97 -9.92 -1.86
N LEU A 104 6.64 -11.19 -1.54
CA LEU A 104 7.27 -11.95 -0.46
C LEU A 104 8.77 -12.16 -0.73
N GLU A 105 9.12 -12.48 -1.96
CA GLU A 105 10.52 -12.60 -2.38
C GLU A 105 11.23 -11.24 -2.31
N LEU A 106 10.62 -10.18 -2.80
CA LEU A 106 11.16 -8.82 -2.70
C LEU A 106 11.42 -8.41 -1.23
N ALA A 107 10.51 -8.75 -0.32
CA ALA A 107 10.68 -8.52 1.11
C ALA A 107 11.88 -9.28 1.70
N ARG A 108 12.08 -10.54 1.27
CA ARG A 108 13.26 -11.33 1.65
C ARG A 108 14.55 -10.64 1.19
N ARG A 109 14.59 -10.16 -0.05
CA ARG A 109 15.74 -9.45 -0.61
C ARG A 109 16.05 -8.18 0.17
N CYS A 110 15.03 -7.37 0.47
CA CYS A 110 15.20 -6.14 1.25
C CYS A 110 15.81 -6.41 2.63
N LYS A 111 15.34 -7.44 3.35
CA LYS A 111 15.93 -7.84 4.64
C LYS A 111 17.40 -8.26 4.50
N ILE A 112 17.77 -8.96 3.44
CA ILE A 112 19.17 -9.36 3.19
C ILE A 112 20.04 -8.14 2.90
N LEU A 113 19.56 -7.20 2.10
CA LEU A 113 20.28 -5.95 1.81
C LEU A 113 20.50 -5.13 3.09
N GLU A 114 19.47 -5.00 3.93
CA GLU A 114 19.59 -4.35 5.25
C GLU A 114 20.65 -5.02 6.12
N ASN A 115 20.63 -6.35 6.23
CA ASN A 115 21.61 -7.11 7.02
C ASN A 115 23.04 -6.99 6.48
N LYS A 116 23.21 -6.78 5.18
CA LYS A 116 24.51 -6.57 4.52
C LYS A 116 24.93 -5.09 4.51
N CYS A 117 24.13 -4.18 5.07
CA CYS A 117 24.32 -2.73 4.97
C CYS A 117 24.44 -2.22 3.52
N ILE A 118 23.77 -2.89 2.57
CA ILE A 118 23.72 -2.47 1.17
C ILE A 118 22.53 -1.52 1.00
N PRO A 119 22.70 -0.35 0.35
CA PRO A 119 21.59 0.58 0.12
C PRO A 119 20.42 -0.07 -0.64
N LEU A 120 19.20 0.18 -0.17
CA LEU A 120 17.98 -0.26 -0.84
C LEU A 120 17.67 0.64 -2.04
N SER A 121 17.40 0.01 -3.17
CA SER A 121 16.94 0.64 -4.40
C SER A 121 16.44 -0.45 -5.33
N VAL A 122 15.66 -0.09 -6.36
CA VAL A 122 15.30 -1.01 -7.46
C VAL A 122 16.54 -1.71 -8.03
N THR A 123 17.67 -1.01 -8.14
CA THR A 123 18.93 -1.59 -8.63
C THR A 123 19.45 -2.72 -7.76
N THR A 124 19.43 -2.58 -6.44
CA THR A 124 19.99 -3.59 -5.53
C THR A 124 18.99 -4.70 -5.19
N SER A 125 17.69 -4.41 -5.18
CA SER A 125 16.62 -5.40 -4.92
C SER A 125 16.28 -6.25 -6.15
N ILE A 126 16.45 -5.71 -7.36
CA ILE A 126 16.02 -6.37 -8.61
C ILE A 126 17.20 -6.55 -9.56
N TRP A 127 17.72 -5.46 -10.13
CA TRP A 127 18.64 -5.54 -11.27
C TRP A 127 19.99 -6.20 -10.97
N ARG A 128 20.51 -6.02 -9.75
CA ARG A 128 21.79 -6.59 -9.29
C ARG A 128 21.62 -7.67 -8.23
N TRP A 129 20.39 -8.15 -8.01
CA TRP A 129 20.12 -9.13 -6.95
C TRP A 129 21.00 -10.38 -7.08
N GLU A 130 21.11 -10.95 -8.29
CA GLU A 130 21.90 -12.17 -8.50
C GLU A 130 23.37 -12.01 -8.13
N GLN A 131 23.97 -10.86 -8.44
CA GLN A 131 25.35 -10.55 -8.07
C GLN A 131 25.49 -10.44 -6.55
N ILE A 132 24.55 -9.78 -5.89
CA ILE A 132 24.54 -9.60 -4.43
C ILE A 132 24.36 -10.96 -3.72
N GLU A 133 23.49 -11.82 -4.24
CA GLU A 133 23.23 -13.15 -3.71
C GLU A 133 24.47 -14.06 -3.85
N LYS A 134 25.20 -13.96 -4.97
CA LYS A 134 26.46 -14.68 -5.20
C LYS A 134 27.67 -14.07 -4.48
N GLY A 135 27.54 -12.86 -3.94
CA GLY A 135 28.66 -12.13 -3.30
C GLY A 135 29.62 -11.48 -4.31
N GLU A 136 29.16 -11.25 -5.54
CA GLU A 136 29.90 -10.69 -6.68
C GLU A 136 29.63 -9.17 -6.85
N TYR A 137 28.91 -8.55 -5.91
CA TYR A 137 28.56 -7.14 -5.98
C TYR A 137 29.74 -6.25 -5.56
N GLU A 138 30.29 -5.52 -6.53
CA GLU A 138 31.24 -4.42 -6.32
C GLU A 138 30.43 -3.12 -6.26
N GLY A 139 30.36 -2.52 -5.07
CA GLY A 139 29.49 -1.38 -4.74
C GLY A 139 29.86 -0.05 -5.36
#